data_AF-A0A5C7ZGV8-F1
#
_entry.id   AF-A0A5C7ZGV8-F1
#
_cell.length_a   1.000
_cell.length_b   1.000
_cell.length_c   1.000
_cell.angle_alpha   90.00
_cell.angle_beta   90.00
_cell.angle_gamma   90.00
#
_symmetry.space_group_name_H-M   'P 1'
#
loop_
_entity.id
_entity.type
_entity.pdbx_description
1 polymer ?
#
loop_
_entity_poly.entity_id
_entity_poly.type
_entity_poly.pdbx_seq_one_letter_code
_entity_poly.pdbx_strand_id
1 'polypeptide(L)'
;MVQLPRSIVVLGAAETGAAELASRLSTTLAAFPLSRVSAEAAPSDSHDFALLMGLDQPGNATVDPATKARQDSALREQLHALGLPYRVIYGAGPSRLANALLALGLPAPDARAQQTREQAQFDLNRGRTPWSCEKCSDPDCEHKLFTGLLRQHPL
;
A
#
# COMPACT_ATOMS: atom_id res chain seq x y z
N MET A 1 4.57 15.39 -15.60
CA MET A 1 3.25 15.51 -14.94
C MET A 1 2.89 14.16 -14.37
N VAL A 2 2.48 14.09 -13.10
CA VAL A 2 2.04 12.83 -12.47
C VAL A 2 0.65 12.50 -13.01
N GLN A 3 0.50 11.34 -13.64
CA GLN A 3 -0.81 10.86 -14.10
C GLN A 3 -1.43 10.02 -12.99
N LEU A 4 -2.48 10.55 -12.37
CA LEU A 4 -3.22 9.84 -11.33
C LEU A 4 -4.16 8.78 -11.95
N PRO A 5 -4.36 7.65 -11.27
CA PRO A 5 -5.44 6.71 -11.62
C PRO A 5 -6.81 7.38 -11.54
N ARG A 6 -7.77 6.98 -12.38
CA ARG A 6 -9.11 7.59 -12.42
C ARG A 6 -10.02 6.98 -11.37
N SER A 7 -9.83 5.70 -11.07
CA SER A 7 -10.59 4.96 -10.04
C SER A 7 -9.63 4.29 -9.06
N ILE A 8 -9.62 4.76 -7.81
CA ILE A 8 -8.74 4.27 -6.74
C ILE A 8 -9.62 3.63 -5.65
N VAL A 9 -9.36 2.36 -5.34
CA VAL A 9 -10.00 1.68 -4.20
C VAL A 9 -9.05 1.61 -3.02
N VAL A 10 -9.53 1.91 -1.82
CA VAL A 10 -8.82 1.66 -0.56
C VAL A 10 -9.36 0.40 0.09
N LEU A 11 -8.49 -0.56 0.32
CA LEU A 11 -8.80 -1.89 0.86
C LEU A 11 -8.01 -2.10 2.13
N GLY A 12 -8.53 -2.91 3.05
CA GLY A 12 -7.77 -3.31 4.23
C GLY A 12 -8.51 -4.30 5.10
N ALA A 13 -7.75 -5.05 5.89
CA ALA A 13 -8.32 -5.89 6.94
C ALA A 13 -9.12 -5.06 7.95
N ALA A 14 -9.95 -5.74 8.75
CA ALA A 14 -10.77 -5.08 9.76
C ALA A 14 -9.94 -4.19 10.70
N GLU A 15 -10.48 -3.01 11.01
CA GLU A 15 -9.86 -1.99 11.88
C GLU A 15 -8.50 -1.47 11.39
N THR A 16 -8.17 -1.66 10.11
CA THR A 16 -6.97 -1.02 9.56
C THR A 16 -7.17 0.47 9.31
N GLY A 17 -8.42 0.95 9.18
CA GLY A 17 -8.74 2.36 8.91
C GLY A 17 -8.86 2.70 7.42
N ALA A 18 -9.14 1.71 6.56
CA ALA A 18 -9.31 1.91 5.11
C ALA A 18 -10.36 3.01 4.78
N ALA A 19 -11.51 2.99 5.45
CA ALA A 19 -12.57 3.98 5.25
C ALA A 19 -12.13 5.42 5.63
N GLU A 20 -11.39 5.57 6.73
CA GLU A 20 -10.85 6.86 7.15
C GLU A 20 -9.83 7.38 6.14
N LEU A 21 -8.92 6.52 5.66
CA LEU A 21 -7.95 6.90 4.66
C LEU A 21 -8.63 7.32 3.34
N ALA A 22 -9.62 6.56 2.86
CA ALA A 22 -10.36 6.87 1.65
C ALA A 22 -11.05 8.23 1.74
N SER A 23 -11.72 8.52 2.87
CA SER A 23 -12.36 9.81 3.10
C SER A 23 -11.36 10.96 3.02
N ARG A 24 -10.23 10.87 3.75
CA ARG A 24 -9.20 11.92 3.77
C ARG A 24 -8.52 12.11 2.42
N LEU A 25 -8.27 11.01 1.72
CA LEU A 25 -7.69 11.02 0.38
C LEU A 25 -8.66 11.64 -0.63
N SER A 26 -9.94 11.29 -0.58
CA SER A 26 -10.97 11.90 -1.43
C SER A 26 -11.06 13.42 -1.21
N THR A 27 -10.97 13.90 0.03
CA THR A 27 -10.95 15.34 0.31
C THR A 27 -9.72 16.02 -0.26
N THR A 28 -8.55 15.38 -0.12
CA THR A 28 -7.28 15.94 -0.62
C THR A 28 -7.24 15.96 -2.16
N LEU A 29 -7.83 14.94 -2.80
CA LEU A 29 -7.87 14.83 -4.25
C LEU A 29 -9.04 15.59 -4.90
N ALA A 30 -9.84 16.36 -4.15
CA ALA A 30 -10.95 17.13 -4.69
C ALA A 30 -10.54 18.12 -5.80
N ALA A 31 -9.27 18.57 -5.80
CA ALA A 31 -8.69 19.40 -6.86
C ALA A 31 -8.39 18.65 -8.17
N PHE A 32 -8.48 17.31 -8.16
CA PHE A 32 -8.22 16.42 -9.29
C PHE A 32 -9.51 15.68 -9.68
N PRO A 33 -10.44 16.33 -10.40
CA PRO A 33 -11.82 15.86 -10.58
C PRO A 33 -11.96 14.55 -11.39
N LEU A 34 -10.89 14.09 -12.04
CA LEU A 34 -10.87 12.84 -12.79
C LEU A 34 -10.57 11.61 -11.94
N SER A 35 -10.08 11.80 -10.71
CA SER A 35 -9.73 10.71 -9.79
C SER A 35 -10.82 10.55 -8.73
N ARG A 36 -11.39 9.35 -8.65
CA ARG A 36 -12.37 8.95 -7.64
C ARG A 36 -11.72 8.00 -6.64
N VAL A 37 -12.10 8.13 -5.38
CA VAL A 37 -11.61 7.29 -4.28
C VAL A 37 -12.80 6.61 -3.61
N SER A 38 -12.76 5.28 -3.49
CA SER A 38 -13.73 4.49 -2.72
C SER A 38 -13.04 3.70 -1.60
N ALA A 39 -13.80 3.28 -0.60
CA ALA A 39 -13.37 2.26 0.36
C ALA A 39 -14.29 1.05 0.22
N GLU A 40 -13.72 -0.12 -0.02
CA GLU A 40 -14.48 -1.34 -0.30
C GLU A 40 -13.91 -2.53 0.48
N ALA A 41 -14.75 -3.54 0.69
CA ALA A 41 -14.35 -4.77 1.38
C ALA A 41 -13.57 -5.73 0.47
N ALA A 42 -13.68 -5.56 -0.86
CA ALA A 42 -13.03 -6.39 -1.86
C ALA A 42 -12.72 -5.54 -3.11
N PRO A 43 -11.65 -5.85 -3.86
CA PRO A 43 -11.38 -5.23 -5.15
C PRO A 43 -12.38 -5.70 -6.23
N SER A 44 -12.50 -4.90 -7.29
CA SER A 44 -13.24 -5.23 -8.50
C SER A 44 -12.49 -4.72 -9.74
N ASP A 45 -12.94 -5.16 -10.93
CA ASP A 45 -12.41 -4.75 -12.23
C ASP A 45 -12.78 -3.31 -12.65
N SER A 46 -13.64 -2.63 -11.89
CA SER A 46 -14.00 -1.22 -12.12
C SER A 46 -12.98 -0.22 -11.58
N HIS A 47 -11.90 -0.70 -10.98
CA HIS A 47 -10.84 0.11 -10.40
C HIS A 47 -9.58 0.06 -11.26
N ASP A 48 -8.85 1.18 -11.31
CA ASP A 48 -7.59 1.27 -12.04
C ASP A 48 -6.39 0.99 -11.12
N PHE A 49 -6.57 1.19 -9.82
CA PHE A 49 -5.50 1.08 -8.82
C PHE A 49 -6.06 0.82 -7.42
N ALA A 50 -5.32 0.09 -6.60
CA ALA A 50 -5.67 -0.13 -5.19
C ALA A 50 -4.60 0.38 -4.21
N LEU A 51 -5.07 0.92 -3.09
CA LEU A 51 -4.28 1.18 -1.90
C LEU A 51 -4.68 0.16 -0.83
N LEU A 52 -3.79 -0.78 -0.53
CA LEU A 52 -4.00 -1.80 0.49
C LEU A 52 -3.40 -1.33 1.83
N MET A 53 -4.17 -1.39 2.91
CA MET A 53 -3.70 -0.97 4.22
C MET A 53 -2.72 -1.99 4.81
N GLY A 54 -1.61 -1.50 5.38
CA GLY A 54 -0.71 -2.32 6.18
C GLY A 54 -1.34 -2.76 7.51
N LEU A 55 -0.76 -3.80 8.11
CA LEU A 55 -1.12 -4.37 9.42
C LEU A 55 -0.31 -3.76 10.58
N ASP A 56 0.10 -2.50 10.43
CA ASP A 56 0.95 -1.75 11.36
C ASP A 56 0.17 -0.92 12.40
N GLN A 57 -1.14 -1.13 12.53
CA GLN A 57 -1.95 -0.43 13.52
C GLN A 57 -1.51 -0.79 14.95
N PRO A 58 -1.55 0.18 15.89
CA PRO A 58 -1.22 -0.07 17.29
C PRO A 58 -2.17 -1.09 17.92
N GLY A 59 -1.68 -1.79 18.95
CA GLY A 59 -2.25 -3.02 19.52
C GLY A 59 -3.57 -2.93 20.31
N ASN A 60 -4.46 -1.99 19.99
CA ASN A 60 -5.81 -1.91 20.57
C ASN A 60 -6.90 -2.53 19.67
N ALA A 61 -6.50 -3.40 18.75
CA ALA A 61 -7.41 -4.11 17.85
C ALA A 61 -8.35 -5.05 18.62
N THR A 62 -9.63 -5.05 18.25
CA THR A 62 -10.60 -6.05 18.75
C THR A 62 -10.55 -7.34 17.93
N VAL A 63 -10.10 -7.25 16.68
CA VAL A 63 -9.92 -8.41 15.80
C VAL A 63 -8.54 -9.01 15.99
N ASP A 64 -8.48 -10.33 16.14
CA ASP A 64 -7.21 -11.02 16.39
C ASP A 64 -6.22 -10.88 15.21
N PRO A 65 -4.90 -10.86 15.47
CA PRO A 65 -3.89 -10.66 14.43
C PRO A 65 -3.93 -11.72 13.31
N ALA A 66 -4.27 -12.97 13.63
CA ALA A 66 -4.29 -14.05 12.63
C ALA A 66 -5.47 -13.86 11.65
N THR A 67 -6.62 -13.40 12.14
CA THR A 67 -7.75 -13.03 11.28
C THR A 67 -7.40 -11.85 10.37
N LYS A 68 -6.71 -10.83 10.88
CA LYS A 68 -6.25 -9.71 10.04
C LYS A 68 -5.26 -10.17 8.96
N ALA A 69 -4.31 -11.03 9.31
CA ALA A 69 -3.37 -11.60 8.36
C ALA A 69 -4.06 -12.43 7.26
N ARG A 70 -5.06 -13.23 7.61
CA ARG A 70 -5.87 -13.97 6.61
C ARG A 70 -6.65 -13.04 5.69
N GLN A 71 -7.26 -11.98 6.23
CA GLN A 71 -7.99 -11.00 5.42
C GLN A 71 -7.06 -10.24 4.47
N ASP A 72 -5.91 -9.79 4.95
CA ASP A 72 -4.89 -9.14 4.12
C ASP A 72 -4.39 -10.05 2.99
N SER A 73 -4.10 -11.32 3.32
CA SER A 73 -3.68 -12.32 2.32
C SER A 73 -4.75 -12.55 1.25
N ALA A 74 -6.02 -12.68 1.65
CA ALA A 74 -7.13 -12.85 0.71
C ALA A 74 -7.32 -11.64 -0.22
N LEU A 75 -7.17 -10.42 0.29
CA LEU A 75 -7.20 -9.20 -0.53
C LEU A 75 -6.06 -9.18 -1.56
N ARG A 76 -4.85 -9.56 -1.15
CA ARG A 76 -3.69 -9.66 -2.05
C ARG A 76 -3.94 -10.68 -3.16
N GLU A 77 -4.45 -11.87 -2.83
CA GLU A 77 -4.78 -12.90 -3.80
C GLU A 77 -5.81 -12.40 -4.83
N GLN A 78 -6.85 -11.70 -4.38
CA GLN A 78 -7.86 -11.10 -5.27
C GLN A 78 -7.27 -10.02 -6.17
N LEU A 79 -6.43 -9.13 -5.63
CA LEU A 79 -5.72 -8.11 -6.40
C LEU A 79 -4.82 -8.73 -7.48
N HIS A 80 -4.09 -9.79 -7.12
CA HIS A 80 -3.27 -10.55 -8.06
C HIS A 80 -4.10 -11.24 -9.14
N ALA A 81 -5.23 -11.86 -8.79
CA ALA A 81 -6.12 -12.53 -9.73
C ALA A 81 -6.75 -11.55 -10.74
N LEU A 82 -7.07 -10.33 -10.30
CA LEU A 82 -7.60 -9.26 -11.15
C LEU A 82 -6.52 -8.56 -11.98
N GLY A 83 -5.23 -8.78 -11.67
CA GLY A 83 -4.14 -8.00 -12.24
C GLY A 83 -4.22 -6.50 -11.89
N LEU A 84 -4.93 -6.14 -10.82
CA LEU A 84 -5.14 -4.76 -10.39
C LEU A 84 -3.84 -4.25 -9.73
N PRO A 85 -3.16 -3.23 -10.31
CA PRO A 85 -1.97 -2.66 -9.68
C PRO A 85 -2.31 -2.06 -8.31
N TYR A 86 -1.45 -2.30 -7.32
CA TYR A 86 -1.68 -1.81 -5.97
C TYR A 86 -0.41 -1.42 -5.23
N ARG A 87 -0.59 -0.68 -4.13
CA ARG A 87 0.47 -0.33 -3.18
C ARG A 87 0.01 -0.58 -1.75
N VAL A 88 0.90 -1.10 -0.92
CA VAL A 88 0.63 -1.27 0.52
C VAL A 88 0.99 0.03 1.25
N ILE A 89 0.09 0.52 2.08
CA ILE A 89 0.23 1.79 2.81
C ILE A 89 0.35 1.52 4.30
N TYR A 90 1.58 1.69 4.79
CA TYR A 90 1.92 1.68 6.21
C TYR A 90 1.90 3.09 6.83
N GLY A 91 2.11 3.15 8.14
CA GLY A 91 2.16 4.37 8.96
C GLY A 91 0.85 4.57 9.71
N ALA A 92 0.86 5.31 10.83
CA ALA A 92 -0.34 5.61 11.61
C ALA A 92 -0.74 7.10 11.52
N GLY A 93 -2.04 7.39 11.71
CA GLY A 93 -2.56 8.75 11.80
C GLY A 93 -2.21 9.64 10.59
N PRO A 94 -1.62 10.83 10.77
CA PRO A 94 -1.27 11.72 9.66
C PRO A 94 -0.27 11.14 8.66
N SER A 95 0.68 10.32 9.13
CA SER A 95 1.72 9.73 8.26
C SER A 95 1.14 8.81 7.19
N ARG A 96 0.01 8.16 7.47
CA ARG A 96 -0.65 7.26 6.52
C ARG A 96 -1.17 7.98 5.28
N LEU A 97 -1.76 9.16 5.46
CA LEU A 97 -2.20 9.98 4.33
C LEU A 97 -1.00 10.46 3.50
N ALA A 98 0.08 10.89 4.16
CA ALA A 98 1.30 11.30 3.46
C ALA A 98 1.88 10.14 2.62
N ASN A 99 1.92 8.94 3.17
CA ASN A 99 2.39 7.75 2.47
C ASN A 99 1.48 7.38 1.28
N ALA A 100 0.16 7.50 1.42
CA ALA A 100 -0.79 7.31 0.32
C ALA A 100 -0.56 8.30 -0.83
N LEU A 101 -0.37 9.59 -0.52
CA LEU A 101 -0.08 10.61 -1.53
C LEU A 101 1.23 10.32 -2.25
N LEU A 102 2.28 9.97 -1.51
CA LEU A 102 3.57 9.57 -2.09
C LEU A 102 3.46 8.32 -2.96
N ALA A 103 2.61 7.35 -2.59
CA ALA A 103 2.36 6.14 -3.38
C ALA A 103 1.64 6.44 -4.70
N LEU A 104 0.86 7.52 -4.75
CA LEU A 104 0.23 8.06 -5.97
C LEU A 104 1.15 9.01 -6.75
N GLY A 105 2.40 9.17 -6.32
CA GLY A 105 3.37 10.08 -6.94
C GLY A 105 3.13 11.56 -6.64
N LEU A 106 2.27 11.89 -5.67
CA LEU A 106 2.00 13.26 -5.26
C LEU A 106 2.98 13.69 -4.15
N PRO A 107 3.26 15.01 -4.04
CA PRO A 107 4.05 15.51 -2.93
C PRO A 107 3.36 15.21 -1.59
N ALA A 108 4.15 14.88 -0.57
CA ALA A 108 3.62 14.77 0.77
C ALA A 108 3.16 16.14 1.29
N PRO A 109 2.16 16.21 2.20
CA PRO A 109 1.70 17.46 2.79
C PRO A 109 2.77 18.16 3.65
N ASP A 110 3.78 17.41 4.11
CA ASP A 110 4.86 17.88 4.98
C ASP A 110 6.22 17.48 4.39
N ALA A 111 7.16 18.42 4.37
CA ALA A 111 8.54 18.23 3.95
C ALA A 111 9.27 17.13 4.76
N ARG A 112 8.88 16.91 6.02
CA ARG A 112 9.46 15.82 6.84
C ARG A 112 9.15 14.43 6.29
N ALA A 113 7.97 14.22 5.72
CA ALA A 113 7.60 12.95 5.11
C ALA A 113 8.40 12.70 3.82
N GLN A 114 8.66 13.75 3.04
CA GLN A 114 9.54 13.69 1.87
C GLN A 114 10.97 13.29 2.27
N GLN A 115 11.55 13.95 3.28
CA GLN A 115 12.89 13.63 3.81
C GLN A 115 12.98 12.20 4.35
N THR A 116 11.94 11.72 5.04
CA THR A 116 11.90 10.35 5.56
C THR A 116 11.95 9.33 4.42
N ARG A 117 11.23 9.58 3.32
CA ARG A 117 11.26 8.71 2.13
C ARG A 117 12.63 8.70 1.47
N GLU A 118 13.25 9.88 1.32
CA GLU A 118 14.60 10.00 0.77
C GLU A 118 15.61 9.24 1.62
N GLN A 119 15.56 9.39 2.94
CA GLN A 119 16.42 8.67 3.87
C GLN A 119 16.22 7.15 3.78
N ALA A 120 14.98 6.67 3.73
CA ALA A 120 14.69 5.25 3.54
C ALA A 120 15.25 4.71 2.21
N GLN A 121 15.17 5.49 1.13
CA GLN A 121 15.78 5.13 -0.16
C GLN A 121 17.31 5.08 -0.07
N PHE A 122 17.94 6.01 0.65
CA PHE A 122 19.38 5.98 0.91
C PHE A 122 19.81 4.75 1.69
N ASP A 123 19.04 4.34 2.70
CA ASP A 123 19.35 3.18 3.52
C ASP A 123 19.16 1.85 2.76
N LEU A 124 18.12 1.76 1.92
CA LEU A 124 17.92 0.65 0.97
C LEU A 124 19.13 0.48 0.04
N ASN A 125 19.60 1.58 -0.56
CA ASN A 125 20.76 1.57 -1.46
C ASN A 125 22.07 1.13 -0.77
N ARG A 126 22.12 1.19 0.57
CA ARG A 126 23.26 0.72 1.37
C ARG A 126 23.05 -0.67 1.98
N GLY A 127 21.97 -1.37 1.62
CA GLY A 127 21.62 -2.66 2.21
C GLY A 127 21.33 -2.60 3.70
N ARG A 128 21.00 -1.42 4.23
CA ARG A 128 20.69 -1.21 5.66
C ARG A 128 19.23 -1.44 5.99
N THR A 129 18.41 -1.61 4.97
CA THR A 129 16.99 -1.92 5.08
C THR A 129 16.72 -3.18 4.25
N PRO A 130 15.96 -4.16 4.77
CA PRO A 130 15.49 -5.28 3.97
C PRO A 130 14.80 -4.76 2.70
N TRP A 131 15.16 -5.31 1.55
CA TRP A 131 14.44 -5.00 0.31
C TRP A 131 13.01 -5.51 0.44
N SER A 132 12.05 -4.70 -0.01
CA SER A 132 10.66 -5.13 -0.12
C SER A 132 10.19 -5.05 -1.57
N CYS A 133 9.34 -6.00 -1.98
CA CYS A 133 8.85 -6.09 -3.34
C CYS A 133 8.19 -4.77 -3.77
N GLU A 134 8.75 -4.16 -4.82
CA GLU A 134 8.23 -2.91 -5.38
C GLU A 134 6.84 -3.04 -6.03
N LYS A 135 6.25 -4.24 -6.10
CA LYS A 135 4.91 -4.43 -6.67
C LYS A 135 3.83 -4.64 -5.61
N CYS A 136 4.17 -5.29 -4.49
CA CYS A 136 3.17 -5.74 -3.53
C CYS A 136 3.62 -5.68 -2.08
N SER A 137 4.91 -5.47 -1.77
CA SER A 137 5.47 -5.53 -0.42
C SER A 137 5.00 -6.75 0.39
N ASP A 138 4.85 -7.89 -0.29
CA ASP A 138 4.39 -9.15 0.27
C ASP A 138 5.59 -10.09 0.53
N PRO A 139 5.82 -10.53 1.78
CA PRO A 139 6.90 -11.44 2.12
C PRO A 139 6.85 -12.76 1.35
N ASP A 140 5.65 -13.29 1.04
CA ASP A 140 5.51 -14.54 0.31
C ASP A 140 5.88 -14.36 -1.17
N CYS A 141 5.53 -13.23 -1.77
CA CYS A 141 5.98 -12.83 -3.10
C CYS A 141 7.52 -12.71 -3.16
N GLU A 142 8.13 -12.07 -2.16
CA GLU A 142 9.59 -11.95 -2.06
C GLU A 142 10.26 -13.31 -1.91
N HIS A 143 9.73 -14.18 -1.04
CA HIS A 143 10.25 -15.53 -0.84
C HIS A 143 10.20 -16.36 -2.13
N LYS A 144 9.07 -16.30 -2.86
CA LYS A 144 8.93 -16.96 -4.17
C LYS A 144 9.92 -16.41 -5.19
N LEU A 145 10.08 -15.10 -5.28
CA LEU A 145 11.03 -14.44 -6.19
C LEU A 145 12.47 -14.85 -5.89
N PHE A 146 12.92 -14.70 -4.64
CA PHE A 146 14.29 -15.03 -4.25
C PHE A 146 14.58 -16.52 -4.40
N THR A 147 13.66 -17.40 -3.98
CA THR A 147 13.81 -18.84 -4.18
C THR A 147 13.89 -19.20 -5.66
N GLY A 148 13.08 -18.54 -6.50
CA GLY A 148 13.13 -18.71 -7.95
C GLY A 148 14.45 -18.25 -8.57
N LEU A 149 15.02 -17.13 -8.09
CA LEU A 149 16.32 -16.62 -8.54
C LEU A 149 17.47 -17.53 -8.13
N LEU A 150 17.49 -18.02 -6.88
CA LEU A 150 18.51 -18.95 -6.38
C LEU A 150 18.52 -20.27 -7.16
N ARG A 151 17.36 -20.73 -7.65
CA ARG A 151 17.26 -21.91 -8.51
C ARG A 151 17.81 -21.69 -9.92
N GLN A 152 17.75 -20.46 -10.43
CA GLN A 152 18.25 -20.09 -11.77
C GLN A 152 19.75 -19.81 -11.76
N HIS A 153 20.28 -19.35 -10.63
CA HIS A 153 21.70 -19.08 -10.41
C HIS A 153 22.20 -19.85 -9.17
N PRO A 154 22.38 -21.18 -9.28
CA PRO A 154 22.97 -21.95 -8.20
C PRO A 154 24.39 -21.42 -7.92
N LEU A 155 24.68 -21.18 -6.64
CA LEU A 155 25.98 -20.74 -6.15
C LEU A 155 27.07 -21.78 -6.40
#